data_AF-A0AAV4ZCZ9-F1
#
_entry.id   AF-A0AAV4ZCZ9-F1
#
_cell.length_a   1.000
_cell.length_b   1.000
_cell.length_c   1.000
_cell.angle_alpha   90.00
_cell.angle_beta   90.00
_cell.angle_gamma   90.00
#
_symmetry.space_group_name_H-M   'P 1'
#
loop_
_entity.id
_entity.type
_entity.pdbx_description
1 polymer ?
#
loop_
_entity_poly.entity_id
_entity_poly.type
_entity_poly.pdbx_seq_one_letter_code
_entity_poly.pdbx_strand_id
1 'polypeptide(L)'
;MFHATMAAAIDDARTLAQMDELSRQVWQGHGGGALDDVQAQALAERLHARRSAIREGIVPVGILAGRISLFPSRRSVTSPDKAMSRDRRRLLACSGPMPPALASRFTTGQLAVLRIVADEVAAKGVCGLCIDAIAARAGVCRRLAQGAIRLAEGDGLLTIEERRHEGRKNSPNLVRIISREWQAWMRRAGRAKAGGSGCKAIHPTDTGVLTLGKTETDTTVRKLPERQGRFHASGSRESRWAAERAKAMR
;
A
#
# COMPACT_ATOMS: atom_id res chain seq x y z
N MET A 1 51.04 19.05 38.48
CA MET A 1 50.12 20.21 38.60
C MET A 1 49.02 20.15 37.55
N PHE A 2 49.35 20.07 36.25
CA PHE A 2 48.39 20.04 35.14
C PHE A 2 47.32 18.92 35.22
N HIS A 3 47.71 17.70 35.60
CA HIS A 3 46.76 16.58 35.77
C HIS A 3 45.68 16.86 36.83
N ALA A 4 46.07 17.37 38.01
CA ALA A 4 45.15 17.64 39.11
C ALA A 4 44.19 18.79 38.80
N THR A 5 44.68 19.84 38.13
CA THR A 5 43.83 20.95 37.68
C THR A 5 42.83 20.50 36.62
N MET A 6 43.23 19.62 35.70
CA MET A 6 42.35 19.10 34.66
C MET A 6 41.28 18.17 35.25
N ALA A 7 41.64 17.34 36.24
CA ALA A 7 40.67 16.49 36.94
C ALA A 7 39.58 17.33 37.64
N ALA A 8 39.96 18.40 38.33
CA ALA A 8 38.99 19.31 38.97
C ALA A 8 38.08 20.00 37.94
N ALA A 9 38.64 20.47 36.82
CA ALA A 9 37.87 21.10 35.74
C ALA A 9 36.86 20.13 35.11
N ILE A 10 37.20 18.85 34.97
CA ILE A 10 36.27 17.81 34.50
C ILE A 10 35.13 17.61 35.49
N ASP A 11 35.42 17.54 36.79
CA ASP A 11 34.41 17.32 37.83
C ASP A 11 33.41 18.50 37.95
N ASP A 12 33.88 19.73 37.71
CA ASP A 12 33.05 20.94 37.77
C ASP A 12 32.23 21.21 36.50
N ALA A 13 32.58 20.60 35.36
CA ALA A 13 31.90 20.85 34.11
C ALA A 13 30.40 20.49 34.17
N ARG A 14 29.56 21.37 33.64
CA ARG A 14 28.08 21.25 33.67
C ARG A 14 27.47 21.03 32.29
N THR A 15 28.21 21.31 31.21
CA THR A 15 27.69 21.28 29.84
C THR A 15 28.50 20.36 28.94
N LEU A 16 27.87 19.80 27.89
CA LEU A 16 28.56 18.96 26.92
C LEU A 16 29.63 19.73 26.11
N ALA A 17 29.42 21.03 25.86
CA ALA A 17 30.39 21.87 25.16
C ALA A 17 31.69 22.05 25.96
N GLN A 18 31.58 22.25 27.28
CA GLN A 18 32.74 22.29 28.19
C GLN A 18 33.51 20.95 28.18
N MET A 19 32.80 19.82 28.06
CA MET A 19 33.44 18.50 27.97
C MET A 19 34.22 18.30 26.67
N ASP A 20 33.70 18.78 25.55
CA ASP A 20 34.40 18.69 24.25
C ASP A 20 35.64 19.60 24.22
N GLU A 21 35.59 20.75 24.91
CA GLU A 21 36.75 21.62 25.12
C GLU A 21 37.82 20.97 26.00
N LEU A 22 37.43 20.44 27.17
CA LEU A 22 38.35 19.77 28.09
C LEU A 22 38.98 18.51 27.46
N SER A 23 38.24 17.76 26.64
CA SER A 23 38.79 16.65 25.85
C SER A 23 39.92 17.11 24.93
N ARG A 24 39.72 18.21 24.18
CA ARG A 24 40.79 18.77 23.33
C ARG A 24 42.02 19.17 24.14
N GLN A 25 41.84 19.79 25.32
CA GLN A 25 42.94 20.20 26.18
C GLN A 25 43.71 19.02 26.78
N VAL A 26 43.03 17.91 27.12
CA VAL A 26 43.67 16.67 27.57
C VAL A 26 44.56 16.11 26.45
N TRP A 27 44.04 16.00 25.23
CA TRP A 27 44.80 15.44 24.10
C TRP A 27 45.94 16.36 23.62
N GLN A 28 45.77 17.67 23.69
CA GLN A 28 46.85 18.64 23.45
C GLN A 28 47.94 18.55 24.51
N GLY A 29 47.57 18.42 25.79
CA GLY A 29 48.51 18.26 26.89
C GLY A 29 49.30 16.95 26.81
N HIS A 30 48.67 15.87 26.35
CA HIS A 30 49.35 14.61 26.08
C HIS A 30 50.31 14.70 24.88
N GLY A 31 49.86 15.25 23.75
CA GLY A 31 50.72 15.46 22.58
C GLY A 31 51.90 16.42 22.82
N GLY A 32 51.77 17.32 23.80
CA GLY A 32 52.83 18.22 24.26
C GLY A 32 53.75 17.66 25.36
N GLY A 33 53.55 16.39 25.78
CA GLY A 33 54.36 15.74 26.83
C GLY A 33 54.08 16.22 28.26
N ALA A 34 53.03 17.02 28.48
CA ALA A 34 52.61 17.48 29.81
C ALA A 34 51.80 16.41 30.58
N LEU A 35 51.35 15.36 29.89
CA LEU A 35 50.67 14.19 30.44
C LEU A 35 51.33 12.91 29.93
N ASP A 36 51.70 12.03 30.85
CA ASP A 36 52.05 10.65 30.57
C ASP A 36 50.81 9.84 30.15
N ASP A 37 51.00 8.71 29.47
CA ASP A 37 49.94 7.84 28.95
C ASP A 37 48.95 7.43 30.04
N VAL A 38 49.47 7.08 31.22
CA VAL A 38 48.66 6.66 32.37
C VAL A 38 47.77 7.81 32.86
N GLN A 39 48.29 9.04 32.85
CA GLN A 39 47.58 10.23 33.30
C GLN A 39 46.53 10.66 32.25
N ALA A 40 46.84 10.53 30.97
CA ALA A 40 45.91 10.81 29.88
C ALA A 40 44.72 9.82 29.91
N GLN A 41 44.99 8.53 30.11
CA GLN A 41 43.96 7.49 30.23
C GLN A 41 43.03 7.75 31.42
N ALA A 42 43.59 8.07 32.59
CA ALA A 42 42.81 8.38 33.79
C ALA A 42 41.87 9.58 33.59
N LEU A 43 42.34 10.63 32.90
CA LEU A 43 41.51 11.81 32.57
C LEU A 43 40.44 11.49 31.54
N ALA A 44 40.73 10.64 30.56
CA ALA A 44 39.77 10.20 29.54
C ALA A 44 38.60 9.41 30.16
N GLU A 45 38.91 8.46 31.05
CA GLU A 45 37.90 7.69 31.78
C GLU A 45 37.00 8.59 32.63
N ARG A 46 37.60 9.58 33.31
CA ARG A 46 36.87 10.57 34.10
C ARG A 46 35.96 11.46 33.23
N LEU A 47 36.46 11.89 32.07
CA LEU A 47 35.68 12.62 31.05
C LEU A 47 34.48 11.80 30.56
N HIS A 48 34.68 10.51 30.28
CA HIS A 48 33.62 9.61 29.87
C HIS A 48 32.56 9.43 30.96
N ALA A 49 32.98 9.19 32.21
CA ALA A 49 32.07 9.06 33.34
C ALA A 49 31.21 10.33 33.54
N ARG A 50 31.85 11.51 33.50
CA ARG A 50 31.14 12.79 33.65
C ARG A 50 30.19 13.08 32.49
N ARG A 51 30.62 12.83 31.25
CA ARG A 51 29.80 13.01 30.05
C ARG A 51 28.54 12.13 30.07
N SER A 52 28.67 10.90 30.57
CA SER A 52 27.53 10.00 30.77
C SER A 52 26.56 10.53 31.82
N ALA A 53 27.05 11.00 32.98
CA ALA A 53 26.20 11.59 34.02
C ALA A 53 25.41 12.83 33.52
N ILE A 54 26.04 13.69 32.71
CA ILE A 54 25.35 14.83 32.10
C ILE A 54 24.27 14.36 31.11
N ARG A 55 24.54 13.32 30.31
CA ARG A 55 23.58 12.78 29.34
C ARG A 55 22.38 12.10 30.00
N GLU A 56 22.58 11.41 31.11
CA GLU A 56 21.49 10.80 31.89
C GLU A 56 20.51 11.85 32.45
N GLY A 57 21.00 13.07 32.76
CA GLY A 57 20.16 14.19 33.18
C GLY A 57 19.39 14.89 32.05
N ILE A 58 19.70 14.61 30.78
CA ILE A 58 19.02 15.24 29.64
C ILE A 58 17.76 14.44 29.32
N VAL A 59 16.62 14.89 29.86
CA VAL A 59 15.30 14.38 29.46
C VAL A 59 14.94 15.01 28.10
N PRO A 60 14.78 14.22 27.01
CA PRO A 60 14.37 14.77 25.73
C PRO A 60 12.95 15.33 25.82
N VAL A 61 12.82 16.65 25.74
CA VAL A 61 11.52 17.32 25.64
C VAL A 61 10.99 17.14 24.21
N GLY A 62 9.82 16.49 24.08
CA GLY A 62 9.01 16.53 22.86
C GLY A 62 8.95 15.25 22.01
N ILE A 63 9.85 14.29 22.18
CA ILE A 63 9.81 13.03 21.42
C ILE A 63 10.17 11.85 22.33
N LEU A 64 9.22 10.94 22.57
CA LEU A 64 9.48 9.67 23.23
C LEU A 64 10.64 8.94 22.53
N ALA A 65 11.66 8.55 23.29
CA ALA A 65 12.81 7.82 22.78
C ALA A 65 12.36 6.63 21.91
N GLY A 66 12.85 6.58 20.66
CA GLY A 66 12.50 5.53 19.68
C GLY A 66 11.41 5.90 18.67
N ARG A 67 10.77 7.08 18.75
CA ARG A 67 9.87 7.57 17.69
C ARG A 67 10.53 8.63 16.82
N ILE A 68 10.40 8.48 15.50
CA ILE A 68 10.94 9.43 14.51
C ILE A 68 10.00 10.65 14.35
N SER A 69 8.72 10.52 14.71
CA SER A 69 7.74 11.60 14.59
C SER A 69 6.73 11.61 15.73
N LEU A 70 6.23 12.80 16.09
CA LEU A 70 5.11 12.97 17.02
C LEU A 70 3.81 12.35 16.47
N PHE A 71 3.62 12.40 15.15
CA PHE A 71 2.42 11.87 14.51
C PHE A 71 2.50 10.35 14.32
N PRO A 72 1.37 9.62 14.52
CA PRO A 72 1.31 8.20 14.21
C PRO A 72 1.51 7.97 12.71
N SER A 73 2.12 6.84 12.33
CA SER A 73 2.24 6.48 10.92
C SER A 73 0.85 6.34 10.28
N ARG A 74 0.70 6.84 9.04
CA ARG A 74 -0.56 6.73 8.30
C ARG A 74 -0.87 5.26 8.06
N ARG A 75 -2.00 4.77 8.59
CA ARG A 75 -2.51 3.43 8.30
C ARG A 75 -3.03 3.39 6.87
N SER A 76 -2.60 2.40 6.08
CA SER A 76 -3.16 2.18 4.75
C SER A 76 -4.59 1.67 4.86
N VAL A 77 -5.54 2.35 4.20
CA VAL A 77 -6.92 1.87 4.08
C VAL A 77 -6.91 0.49 3.42
N THR A 78 -7.44 -0.50 4.13
CA THR A 78 -7.50 -1.89 3.70
C THR A 78 -8.94 -2.25 3.37
N SER A 79 -9.18 -2.98 2.29
CA SER A 79 -10.51 -3.50 1.97
C SER A 79 -11.00 -4.41 3.09
N PRO A 80 -12.26 -4.29 3.56
CA PRO A 80 -12.82 -5.15 4.60
C PRO A 80 -12.67 -6.64 4.28
N ASP A 81 -12.92 -7.02 3.02
CA ASP A 81 -12.67 -8.37 2.49
C ASP A 81 -11.65 -8.34 1.35
N LYS A 82 -10.43 -8.84 1.64
CA LYS A 82 -9.35 -8.94 0.64
C LYS A 82 -9.55 -10.09 -0.34
N ALA A 83 -10.21 -11.17 0.06
CA ALA A 83 -10.39 -12.35 -0.77
C ALA A 83 -11.36 -12.02 -1.91
N MET A 84 -12.54 -11.50 -1.56
CA MET A 84 -13.54 -11.07 -2.54
C MET A 84 -12.99 -10.00 -3.50
N SER A 85 -12.20 -9.05 -3.00
CA SER A 85 -11.55 -8.03 -3.83
C SER A 85 -10.56 -8.63 -4.84
N ARG A 86 -9.78 -9.64 -4.43
CA ARG A 86 -8.86 -10.37 -5.32
C ARG A 86 -9.60 -11.19 -6.38
N ASP A 87 -10.66 -11.88 -5.99
CA ASP A 87 -11.41 -12.73 -6.91
C ASP A 87 -12.18 -11.90 -7.94
N ARG A 88 -12.80 -10.80 -7.52
CA ARG A 88 -13.39 -9.82 -8.45
C ARG A 88 -12.36 -9.28 -9.45
N ARG A 89 -11.16 -8.91 -8.99
CA ARG A 89 -10.08 -8.43 -9.86
C ARG A 89 -9.69 -9.49 -10.92
N ARG A 90 -9.57 -10.75 -10.50
CA ARG A 90 -9.27 -11.87 -11.40
C ARG A 90 -10.39 -12.07 -12.43
N LEU A 91 -11.64 -12.07 -11.98
CA LEU A 91 -12.81 -12.20 -12.86
C LEU A 91 -12.86 -11.07 -13.91
N LEU A 92 -12.67 -9.82 -13.49
CA LEU A 92 -12.63 -8.68 -14.40
C LEU A 92 -11.52 -8.80 -15.44
N ALA A 93 -10.32 -9.22 -15.04
CA ALA A 93 -9.21 -9.41 -15.96
C ALA A 93 -9.45 -10.57 -16.95
N CYS A 94 -9.98 -11.71 -16.46
CA CYS A 94 -10.28 -12.87 -17.29
C CYS A 94 -11.43 -12.64 -18.29
N SER A 95 -12.28 -11.63 -18.05
CA SER A 95 -13.41 -11.29 -18.93
C SER A 95 -13.01 -10.76 -20.32
N GLY A 96 -11.72 -10.59 -20.60
CA GLY A 96 -11.22 -10.08 -21.88
C GLY A 96 -11.57 -8.61 -22.13
N PRO A 97 -11.11 -7.66 -21.29
CA PRO A 97 -11.45 -6.23 -21.43
C PRO A 97 -10.96 -5.58 -22.73
N MET A 98 -9.94 -6.15 -23.36
CA MET A 98 -9.26 -5.58 -24.53
C MET A 98 -8.63 -6.70 -25.37
N PRO A 99 -8.19 -6.40 -26.61
CA PRO A 99 -7.49 -7.36 -27.46
C PRO A 99 -6.31 -8.03 -26.74
N PRO A 100 -6.05 -9.33 -26.98
CA PRO A 100 -5.02 -10.08 -26.25
C PRO A 100 -3.61 -9.51 -26.44
N ALA A 101 -3.30 -8.94 -27.61
CA ALA A 101 -2.03 -8.29 -27.89
C ALA A 101 -1.79 -7.03 -27.03
N LEU A 102 -2.85 -6.27 -26.74
CA LEU A 102 -2.78 -5.14 -25.81
C LEU A 102 -2.79 -5.62 -24.36
N ALA A 103 -3.60 -6.63 -24.05
CA ALA A 103 -3.78 -7.14 -22.70
C ALA A 103 -2.48 -7.69 -22.09
N SER A 104 -1.60 -8.29 -22.91
CA SER A 104 -0.31 -8.85 -22.47
C SER A 104 0.64 -7.82 -21.86
N ARG A 105 0.44 -6.52 -22.15
CA ARG A 105 1.25 -5.41 -21.62
C ARG A 105 0.86 -5.03 -20.18
N PHE A 106 -0.27 -5.53 -19.69
CA PHE A 106 -0.85 -5.12 -18.42
C PHE A 106 -0.92 -6.28 -17.43
N THR A 107 -0.69 -5.97 -16.16
CA THR A 107 -0.93 -6.89 -15.04
C THR A 107 -2.43 -7.13 -14.83
N THR A 108 -2.79 -8.21 -14.13
CA THR A 108 -4.19 -8.54 -13.78
C THR A 108 -4.91 -7.38 -13.08
N GLY A 109 -4.21 -6.63 -12.22
CA GLY A 109 -4.80 -5.47 -11.54
C GLY A 109 -5.06 -4.29 -12.47
N GLN A 110 -4.15 -4.04 -13.41
CA GLN A 110 -4.31 -2.99 -14.41
C GLN A 110 -5.42 -3.37 -15.40
N LEU A 111 -5.49 -4.63 -15.83
CA LEU A 111 -6.58 -5.14 -16.68
C LEU A 111 -7.96 -4.98 -16.03
N ALA A 112 -8.07 -5.25 -14.72
CA ALA A 112 -9.32 -5.03 -13.99
C ALA A 112 -9.73 -3.55 -13.96
N VAL A 113 -8.77 -2.63 -13.84
CA VAL A 113 -9.03 -1.17 -13.91
C VAL A 113 -9.50 -0.77 -15.30
N LEU A 114 -8.78 -1.20 -16.34
CA LEU A 114 -9.10 -0.88 -17.74
C LEU A 114 -10.44 -1.51 -18.17
N ARG A 115 -10.83 -2.65 -17.58
CA ARG A 115 -12.17 -3.24 -17.76
C ARG A 115 -13.26 -2.28 -17.29
N ILE A 116 -13.14 -1.72 -16.08
CA ILE A 116 -14.13 -0.79 -15.53
C ILE A 116 -14.23 0.48 -16.38
N VAL A 117 -13.08 1.00 -16.84
CA VAL A 117 -13.05 2.16 -17.75
C VAL A 117 -13.74 1.83 -19.07
N ALA A 118 -13.45 0.67 -19.67
CA ALA A 118 -14.07 0.21 -20.91
C ALA A 118 -15.59 0.05 -20.77
N ASP A 119 -16.07 -0.56 -19.69
CA ASP A 119 -17.50 -0.74 -19.43
C ASP A 119 -18.23 0.62 -19.28
N GLU A 120 -17.61 1.60 -18.60
CA GLU A 120 -18.20 2.95 -18.50
C GLU A 120 -18.19 3.71 -19.83
N VAL A 121 -17.10 3.62 -20.60
CA VAL A 121 -17.01 4.23 -21.93
C VAL A 121 -18.02 3.58 -22.87
N ALA A 122 -18.22 2.26 -22.79
CA ALA A 122 -19.23 1.57 -23.59
C ALA A 122 -20.66 2.00 -23.22
N ALA A 123 -20.93 2.29 -21.94
CA ALA A 123 -22.24 2.71 -21.47
C ALA A 123 -22.54 4.21 -21.71
N LYS A 124 -21.56 5.10 -21.54
CA LYS A 124 -21.75 6.56 -21.52
C LYS A 124 -20.96 7.31 -22.60
N GLY A 125 -20.14 6.63 -23.39
CA GLY A 125 -19.20 7.22 -24.35
C GLY A 125 -17.92 7.79 -23.73
N VAL A 126 -17.92 8.10 -22.43
CA VAL A 126 -16.77 8.64 -21.69
C VAL A 126 -16.77 8.11 -20.26
N CYS A 127 -15.60 7.84 -19.70
CA CYS A 127 -15.49 7.51 -18.28
C CYS A 127 -15.30 8.80 -17.47
N GLY A 128 -16.35 9.18 -16.73
CA GLY A 128 -16.33 10.33 -15.81
C GLY A 128 -16.22 9.95 -14.34
N LEU A 129 -15.81 8.71 -14.03
CA LEU A 129 -15.68 8.23 -12.66
C LEU A 129 -14.45 8.82 -11.96
N CYS A 130 -14.57 9.09 -10.66
CA CYS A 130 -13.42 9.36 -9.81
C CYS A 130 -12.48 8.14 -9.75
N ILE A 131 -11.18 8.39 -9.63
CA ILE A 131 -10.17 7.32 -9.48
C ILE A 131 -10.50 6.37 -8.31
N ASP A 132 -11.05 6.90 -7.22
CA ASP A 132 -11.43 6.10 -6.06
C ASP A 132 -12.62 5.16 -6.36
N ALA A 133 -13.58 5.61 -7.17
CA ALA A 133 -14.70 4.78 -7.62
C ALA A 133 -14.21 3.67 -8.57
N ILE A 134 -13.28 3.99 -9.48
CA ILE A 134 -12.64 2.99 -10.36
C ILE A 134 -11.89 1.95 -9.53
N ALA A 135 -11.07 2.40 -8.57
CA ALA A 135 -10.29 1.53 -7.70
C ALA A 135 -11.18 0.62 -6.85
N ALA A 136 -12.26 1.18 -6.27
CA ALA A 136 -13.23 0.45 -5.49
C ALA A 136 -13.98 -0.60 -6.31
N ARG A 137 -14.29 -0.34 -7.58
CA ARG A 137 -14.96 -1.31 -8.49
C ARG A 137 -14.00 -2.38 -9.01
N ALA A 138 -12.77 -2.02 -9.33
CA ALA A 138 -11.75 -2.95 -9.80
C ALA A 138 -11.12 -3.81 -8.68
N GLY A 139 -11.32 -3.44 -7.41
CA GLY A 139 -10.74 -4.13 -6.26
C GLY A 139 -9.24 -3.89 -6.14
N VAL A 140 -8.79 -2.66 -6.37
CA VAL A 140 -7.37 -2.28 -6.34
C VAL A 140 -7.16 -1.04 -5.46
N CYS A 141 -5.90 -0.73 -5.13
CA CYS A 141 -5.59 0.52 -4.45
C CYS A 141 -5.61 1.70 -5.45
N ARG A 142 -5.90 2.90 -4.93
CA ARG A 142 -5.93 4.15 -5.71
C ARG A 142 -4.69 4.36 -6.57
N ARG A 143 -3.50 4.13 -6.00
CA ARG A 143 -2.21 4.29 -6.70
C ARG A 143 -2.10 3.35 -7.90
N LEU A 144 -2.58 2.11 -7.78
CA LEU A 144 -2.56 1.15 -8.88
C LEU A 144 -3.54 1.56 -9.99
N ALA A 145 -4.74 2.05 -9.65
CA ALA A 145 -5.67 2.57 -10.64
C ALA A 145 -5.10 3.79 -11.39
N GLN A 146 -4.50 4.74 -10.67
CA GLN A 146 -3.84 5.90 -11.27
C GLN A 146 -2.67 5.50 -12.18
N GLY A 147 -1.84 4.56 -11.73
CA GLY A 147 -0.71 4.05 -12.52
C GLY A 147 -1.16 3.30 -13.77
N ALA A 148 -2.23 2.50 -13.69
CA ALA A 148 -2.80 1.79 -14.83
C ALA A 148 -3.30 2.75 -15.92
N ILE A 149 -4.02 3.80 -15.50
CA ILE A 149 -4.56 4.81 -16.44
C ILE A 149 -3.41 5.59 -17.09
N ARG A 150 -2.42 6.03 -16.32
CA ARG A 150 -1.23 6.72 -16.86
C ARG A 150 -0.41 5.84 -17.79
N LEU A 151 -0.27 4.54 -17.48
CA LEU A 151 0.43 3.60 -18.35
C LEU A 151 -0.32 3.43 -19.68
N ALA A 152 -1.64 3.28 -19.64
CA ALA A 152 -2.46 3.19 -20.84
C ALA A 152 -2.50 4.50 -21.65
N GLU A 153 -2.38 5.66 -21.01
CA GLU A 153 -2.17 6.95 -21.67
C GLU A 153 -0.81 7.00 -22.37
N GLY A 154 0.26 6.59 -21.68
CA GLY A 154 1.61 6.50 -22.26
C GLY A 154 1.70 5.52 -23.44
N ASP A 155 0.91 4.45 -23.41
CA ASP A 155 0.76 3.49 -24.52
C ASP A 155 -0.13 4.04 -25.66
N GLY A 156 -0.69 5.24 -25.53
CA GLY A 156 -1.55 5.86 -26.55
C GLY A 156 -2.94 5.21 -26.68
N LEU A 157 -3.37 4.44 -25.69
CA LEU A 157 -4.66 3.74 -25.72
C LEU A 157 -5.83 4.63 -25.33
N LEU A 158 -5.59 5.59 -24.44
CA LEU A 158 -6.58 6.51 -23.90
C LEU A 158 -6.02 7.93 -23.75
N THR A 159 -6.90 8.92 -23.70
CA THR A 159 -6.59 10.28 -23.25
C THR A 159 -7.27 10.60 -21.94
N ILE A 160 -6.59 11.44 -21.15
CA ILE A 160 -7.11 12.01 -19.92
C ILE A 160 -7.35 13.50 -20.15
N GLU A 161 -8.59 13.93 -20.04
CA GLU A 161 -8.95 15.35 -20.01
C GLU A 161 -9.16 15.79 -18.56
N GLU A 162 -8.34 16.74 -18.13
CA GLU A 162 -8.40 17.29 -16.79
C GLU A 162 -9.43 18.41 -16.71
N ARG A 163 -10.35 18.34 -15.72
CA ARG A 163 -11.39 19.34 -15.50
C ARG A 163 -11.11 20.15 -14.25
N ARG A 164 -10.12 21.04 -14.35
CA ARG A 164 -9.79 21.99 -13.30
C ARG A 164 -10.82 23.12 -13.25
N HIS A 165 -11.18 23.53 -12.05
CA HIS A 165 -12.05 24.68 -11.84
C HIS A 165 -11.43 25.59 -10.80
N GLU A 166 -11.24 26.87 -11.13
CA GLU A 166 -10.77 27.86 -10.17
C GLU A 166 -11.83 28.14 -9.11
N GLY A 167 -11.41 28.28 -7.85
CA GLY A 167 -12.29 28.61 -6.72
C GLY A 167 -13.26 27.52 -6.24
N ARG A 168 -13.26 26.32 -6.84
CA ARG A 168 -14.11 25.19 -6.41
C ARG A 168 -13.41 23.84 -6.53
N LYS A 169 -14.05 22.77 -6.04
CA LYS A 169 -13.51 21.41 -6.18
C LYS A 169 -13.40 21.02 -7.65
N ASN A 170 -12.25 20.48 -8.03
CA ASN A 170 -12.01 19.95 -9.38
C ASN A 170 -12.97 18.80 -9.68
N SER A 171 -13.49 18.78 -10.90
CA SER A 171 -14.33 17.69 -11.37
C SER A 171 -13.47 16.46 -11.66
N PRO A 172 -14.04 15.24 -11.65
CA PRO A 172 -13.29 14.03 -12.01
C PRO A 172 -12.73 14.14 -13.43
N ASN A 173 -11.53 13.62 -13.65
CA ASN A 173 -10.93 13.58 -14.98
C ASN A 173 -11.81 12.74 -15.91
N LEU A 174 -11.93 13.19 -17.17
CA LEU A 174 -12.64 12.44 -18.20
C LEU A 174 -11.64 11.56 -18.92
N VAL A 175 -11.95 10.27 -19.04
CA VAL A 175 -11.11 9.32 -19.77
C VAL A 175 -11.83 8.86 -21.03
N ARG A 176 -11.16 9.02 -22.17
CA ARG A 176 -11.63 8.58 -23.50
C ARG A 176 -10.68 7.53 -24.07
N ILE A 177 -11.22 6.46 -24.63
CA ILE A 177 -10.43 5.43 -25.31
C ILE A 177 -10.24 5.85 -26.76
N ILE A 178 -9.00 6.02 -27.21
CA ILE A 178 -8.67 6.44 -28.59
C ILE A 178 -8.32 5.25 -29.48
N SER A 179 -7.71 4.21 -28.91
CA SER A 179 -7.28 3.04 -29.68
C SER A 179 -8.45 2.43 -30.47
N ARG A 180 -8.33 2.45 -31.80
CA ARG A 180 -9.35 1.89 -32.70
C ARG A 180 -9.53 0.39 -32.51
N GLU A 181 -8.43 -0.31 -32.27
CA GLU A 181 -8.42 -1.76 -32.01
C GLU A 181 -9.21 -2.08 -30.74
N TRP A 182 -8.98 -1.31 -29.67
CA TRP A 182 -9.69 -1.49 -28.41
C TRP A 182 -11.17 -1.10 -28.54
N GLN A 183 -11.50 -0.01 -29.24
CA GLN A 183 -12.89 0.35 -29.53
C GLN A 183 -13.61 -0.74 -30.34
N ALA A 184 -12.98 -1.27 -31.38
CA ALA A 184 -13.55 -2.36 -32.18
C ALA A 184 -13.79 -3.61 -31.33
N TRP A 185 -12.86 -3.93 -30.42
CA TRP A 185 -13.03 -5.01 -29.45
C TRP A 185 -14.26 -4.82 -28.55
N MET A 186 -14.42 -3.62 -27.98
CA MET A 186 -15.58 -3.29 -27.15
C MET A 186 -16.91 -3.42 -27.91
N ARG A 187 -16.97 -2.99 -29.18
CA ARG A 187 -18.16 -3.14 -30.02
C ARG A 187 -18.52 -4.61 -30.25
N ARG A 188 -17.54 -5.48 -30.48
CA ARG A 188 -17.77 -6.94 -30.61
C ARG A 188 -18.27 -7.55 -29.30
N ALA A 189 -17.65 -7.20 -28.18
CA ALA A 189 -18.06 -7.68 -26.87
C ALA A 189 -19.48 -7.20 -26.48
N GLY A 190 -19.86 -5.99 -26.87
CA GLY A 190 -21.21 -5.45 -26.67
C GLY A 190 -22.29 -6.21 -27.45
N ARG A 191 -21.98 -6.65 -28.69
CA ARG A 191 -22.90 -7.46 -29.51
C ARG A 191 -23.19 -8.82 -28.88
N ALA A 192 -22.20 -9.45 -28.24
CA ALA A 192 -22.38 -10.71 -27.52
C ALA A 192 -23.21 -10.58 -26.22
N LYS A 193 -23.34 -9.36 -25.67
CA LYS A 193 -24.24 -9.06 -24.55
C LYS A 193 -25.68 -8.77 -25.01
N ALA A 194 -25.87 -8.16 -26.18
CA ALA A 194 -27.18 -7.76 -26.69
C ALA A 194 -27.91 -8.88 -27.44
N GLY A 195 -27.19 -9.70 -28.21
CA GLY A 195 -27.70 -10.98 -28.70
C GLY A 195 -27.33 -12.03 -27.68
N GLY A 196 -28.29 -12.50 -26.89
CA GLY A 196 -28.06 -13.48 -25.83
C GLY A 196 -27.04 -14.53 -26.29
N SER A 197 -25.99 -14.73 -25.51
CA SER A 197 -25.03 -15.82 -25.68
C SER A 197 -25.73 -17.16 -25.41
N GLY A 198 -26.73 -17.49 -26.23
CA GLY A 198 -27.25 -18.82 -26.34
C GLY A 198 -26.15 -19.64 -26.97
N CYS A 199 -25.52 -20.49 -26.17
CA CYS A 199 -25.00 -21.73 -26.71
C CYS A 199 -26.13 -22.29 -27.59
N LYS A 200 -25.94 -22.31 -28.92
CA LYS A 200 -26.88 -23.07 -29.75
C LYS A 200 -26.81 -24.48 -29.18
N ALA A 201 -27.94 -24.99 -28.68
CA ALA A 201 -28.02 -26.38 -28.27
C ALA A 201 -27.69 -27.19 -29.52
N ILE A 202 -26.47 -27.72 -29.57
CA ILE A 202 -26.12 -28.75 -30.54
C ILE A 202 -26.92 -29.95 -30.04
N HIS A 203 -28.11 -30.17 -30.61
CA HIS A 203 -28.91 -31.35 -30.32
C HIS A 203 -28.08 -32.57 -30.72
N PRO A 204 -27.64 -33.42 -29.78
CA PRO A 204 -27.21 -34.76 -30.13
C PRO A 204 -28.45 -35.46 -30.68
N THR A 205 -28.33 -36.01 -31.89
CA THR A 205 -29.33 -36.74 -32.66
C THR A 205 -30.58 -37.15 -31.89
N ASP A 206 -31.70 -36.58 -32.31
CA ASP A 206 -33.06 -36.90 -31.87
C ASP A 206 -33.31 -38.41 -31.93
N THR A 207 -33.28 -39.05 -30.76
CA THR A 207 -33.82 -40.40 -30.58
C THR A 207 -34.99 -40.23 -29.63
N GLY A 208 -36.15 -39.94 -30.21
CA GLY A 208 -37.37 -39.64 -29.48
C GLY A 208 -37.77 -40.78 -28.54
N VAL A 209 -37.86 -40.47 -27.25
CA VAL A 209 -38.73 -41.19 -26.32
C VAL A 209 -39.66 -40.17 -25.70
N LEU A 210 -40.90 -40.20 -26.17
CA LEU A 210 -42.02 -39.46 -25.60
C LEU A 210 -42.34 -40.09 -24.24
N THR A 211 -42.08 -39.37 -23.15
CA THR A 211 -42.77 -39.59 -21.88
C THR A 211 -43.21 -38.27 -21.26
N LEU A 212 -44.53 -38.13 -21.25
CA LEU A 212 -45.34 -37.11 -20.62
C LEU A 212 -45.16 -37.16 -19.09
N GLY A 213 -44.80 -36.04 -18.46
CA GLY A 213 -45.00 -35.89 -17.01
C GLY A 213 -44.09 -34.93 -16.27
N LYS A 214 -44.70 -33.83 -15.80
CA LYS A 214 -44.31 -32.95 -14.68
C LYS A 214 -43.22 -31.90 -14.91
N THR A 215 -43.67 -30.66 -14.97
CA THR A 215 -42.98 -29.44 -14.54
C THR A 215 -42.67 -29.49 -13.05
N GLU A 216 -41.38 -29.51 -12.70
CA GLU A 216 -40.89 -29.00 -11.42
C GLU A 216 -39.73 -28.04 -11.71
N THR A 217 -39.83 -26.84 -11.13
CA THR A 217 -38.81 -25.81 -11.15
C THR A 217 -37.70 -26.19 -10.16
N ASP A 218 -36.63 -26.82 -10.64
CA ASP A 218 -35.46 -27.09 -9.81
C ASP A 218 -34.46 -25.92 -9.92
N THR A 219 -34.65 -24.92 -9.06
CA THR A 219 -33.58 -24.03 -8.62
C THR A 219 -32.60 -24.81 -7.75
N THR A 220 -31.61 -25.43 -8.37
CA THR A 220 -30.37 -25.80 -7.69
C THR A 220 -29.18 -25.35 -8.53
N VAL A 221 -28.71 -24.12 -8.25
CA VAL A 221 -27.35 -23.72 -8.58
C VAL A 221 -26.44 -24.71 -7.87
N ARG A 222 -25.89 -25.70 -8.61
CA ARG A 222 -24.88 -26.63 -8.11
C ARG A 222 -23.75 -25.81 -7.50
N LYS A 223 -23.70 -25.78 -6.17
CA LYS A 223 -22.63 -25.15 -5.39
C LYS A 223 -21.33 -25.85 -5.82
N LEU A 224 -20.41 -25.11 -6.45
CA LEU A 224 -19.09 -25.64 -6.78
C LEU A 224 -18.45 -26.19 -5.49
N PRO A 225 -17.71 -27.30 -5.58
CA PRO A 225 -17.06 -27.89 -4.41
C PRO A 225 -16.21 -26.82 -3.72
N GLU A 226 -16.41 -26.69 -2.41
CA GLU A 226 -15.63 -25.79 -1.57
C GLU A 226 -14.15 -26.17 -1.75
N ARG A 227 -13.35 -25.20 -2.21
CA ARG A 227 -11.95 -25.42 -2.52
C ARG A 227 -11.28 -25.87 -1.22
N GLN A 228 -10.77 -27.11 -1.16
CA GLN A 228 -9.95 -27.62 -0.07
C GLN A 228 -8.57 -26.93 -0.09
N GLY A 229 -8.56 -25.62 0.12
CA GLY A 229 -7.34 -24.93 0.50
C GLY A 229 -7.11 -25.28 1.96
N ARG A 230 -5.92 -25.80 2.30
CA ARG A 230 -5.47 -25.85 3.69
C ARG A 230 -5.75 -24.48 4.31
N PHE A 231 -6.71 -24.44 5.22
CA PHE A 231 -6.74 -23.41 6.25
C PHE A 231 -5.41 -23.59 6.98
N HIS A 232 -4.40 -22.80 6.62
CA HIS A 232 -3.38 -22.48 7.60
C HIS A 232 -4.17 -21.85 8.74
N ALA A 233 -4.30 -22.59 9.84
CA ALA A 233 -4.77 -22.07 11.10
C ALA A 233 -3.89 -20.86 11.42
N SER A 234 -4.33 -19.67 11.02
CA SER A 234 -3.89 -18.44 11.65
C SER A 234 -4.49 -18.53 13.04
N GLY A 235 -3.75 -19.19 13.94
CA GLY A 235 -4.03 -19.15 15.36
C GLY A 235 -4.34 -17.70 15.71
N SER A 236 -5.50 -17.53 16.34
CA SER A 236 -5.89 -16.33 17.05
C SER A 236 -4.69 -15.83 17.86
N ARG A 237 -3.92 -14.89 17.29
CA ARG A 237 -3.14 -13.95 18.11
C ARG A 237 -4.14 -12.89 18.52
N GLU A 238 -4.98 -13.27 19.48
CA GLU A 238 -5.62 -12.32 20.37
C GLU A 238 -4.55 -11.32 20.81
N SER A 239 -4.84 -10.08 20.46
CA SER A 239 -4.06 -8.91 20.81
C SER A 239 -3.87 -8.86 22.33
N ARG A 240 -2.66 -9.21 22.81
CA ARG A 240 -2.20 -8.91 24.17
C ARG A 240 -2.40 -7.43 24.57
N TRP A 241 -2.58 -6.55 23.59
CA TRP A 241 -2.88 -5.13 23.78
C TRP A 241 -4.32 -4.79 24.22
N ALA A 242 -5.28 -5.70 24.08
CA ALA A 242 -6.66 -5.46 24.51
C ALA A 242 -6.87 -5.78 26.00
N ALA A 243 -6.10 -6.74 26.55
CA ALA A 243 -6.22 -7.16 27.94
C ALA A 243 -5.53 -6.19 28.93
N GLU A 244 -4.46 -5.51 28.54
CA GLU A 244 -3.75 -4.57 29.42
C GLU A 244 -4.51 -3.25 29.67
N ARG A 245 -5.40 -2.81 28.75
CA ARG A 245 -6.19 -1.59 28.96
C ARG A 245 -7.38 -1.78 29.90
N ALA A 246 -7.85 -3.00 30.13
CA ALA A 246 -8.96 -3.28 31.05
C ALA A 246 -8.51 -3.37 32.51
N LYS A 247 -7.21 -3.57 32.77
CA LYS A 247 -6.65 -3.72 34.13
C LYS A 247 -6.15 -2.40 34.73
N ALA A 248 -6.10 -1.32 33.95
CA ALA A 248 -5.66 0.01 34.39
C ALA A 248 -6.82 0.98 34.71
N MET A 249 -8.07 0.49 34.79
CA MET A 249 -9.26 1.27 35.21
C MET A 249 -10.02 0.59 36.36
N ARG A 250 -9.29 0.05 37.35
CA ARG A 250 -9.83 -0.25 38.68
C ARG A 250 -8.83 0.15 39.74
#